data_AF-A0A4U5JYK2-F1
#
_entry.id   AF-A0A4U5JYK2-F1
#
_cell.length_a   1.000
_cell.length_b   1.000
_cell.length_c   1.000
_cell.angle_alpha   90.00
_cell.angle_beta   90.00
_cell.angle_gamma   90.00
#
_symmetry.space_group_name_H-M   'P 1'
#
loop_
_entity.id
_entity.type
_entity.pdbx_description
1 polymer ?
#
loop_
_entity_poly.entity_id
_entity_poly.type
_entity_poly.pdbx_seq_one_letter_code
_entity_poly.pdbx_strand_id
1 'polypeptide(L)'
;MDTEQLKQISLRLAHLSTLLEDQAHNAARKIAASSEALLRGVEYQAQSTMAQAAERAVAPCADQLQRGAESARWAADALREQRRVLSGAQQSLVYLGLASLGIGCLLALAATVYRVKTAREEVARYRVEASLLRAVNQADIQVCGGRLCANVGDQGKRKKYRIVESRSGTANTGAK
;
A
#
# COMPACT_ATOMS: atom_id res chain seq x y z
N MET A 1 35.96 27.41 -113.37
CA MET A 1 35.60 26.76 -112.10
C MET A 1 34.88 25.48 -112.44
N ASP A 2 35.52 24.35 -112.20
CA ASP A 2 35.11 23.05 -112.71
C ASP A 2 33.96 22.44 -111.88
N THR A 3 32.96 21.90 -112.58
CA THR A 3 31.74 21.32 -112.00
C THR A 3 31.99 20.11 -111.11
N GLU A 4 33.14 19.44 -111.28
CA GLU A 4 33.62 18.33 -110.43
C GLU A 4 33.91 18.77 -108.99
N GLN A 5 34.54 19.93 -108.79
CA GLN A 5 34.85 20.44 -107.45
C GLN A 5 33.58 20.73 -106.65
N LEU A 6 32.54 21.21 -107.32
CA LEU A 6 31.25 21.50 -106.67
C LEU A 6 30.54 20.22 -106.21
N LYS A 7 30.63 19.14 -107.00
CA LYS A 7 30.12 17.82 -106.61
C LYS A 7 30.91 17.22 -105.45
N GLN A 8 32.23 17.35 -105.46
CA GLN A 8 33.07 16.80 -104.40
C GLN A 8 32.83 17.51 -103.06
N ILE A 9 32.59 18.83 -103.09
CA ILE A 9 32.27 19.62 -101.90
C ILE A 9 30.89 19.23 -101.34
N SER A 10 29.86 19.09 -102.19
CA SER A 10 28.53 18.70 -101.71
C SER A 10 28.52 17.30 -101.10
N LEU A 11 29.29 16.37 -101.68
CA LEU A 11 29.41 15.01 -101.17
C LEU A 11 30.12 14.96 -99.81
N ARG A 12 31.16 15.77 -99.62
CA ARG A 12 31.83 15.93 -98.32
C ARG A 12 30.93 16.55 -97.26
N LEU A 13 30.11 17.53 -97.64
CA LEU A 13 29.16 18.17 -96.72
C LEU A 13 28.11 17.17 -96.21
N ALA A 14 27.55 16.35 -97.10
CA ALA A 14 26.60 15.29 -96.75
C ALA A 14 27.23 14.18 -95.90
N HIS A 15 28.51 13.88 -96.12
CA HIS A 15 29.22 12.91 -95.28
C HIS A 15 29.51 13.47 -93.88
N LEU A 16 29.82 14.76 -93.76
CA LEU A 16 30.03 15.38 -92.45
C LEU A 16 28.74 15.45 -91.63
N SER A 17 27.59 15.77 -92.25
CA SER A 17 26.32 15.82 -91.51
C SER A 17 25.95 14.45 -90.92
N THR A 18 26.17 13.37 -91.67
CA THR A 18 25.89 12.01 -91.21
C THR A 18 26.83 11.56 -90.09
N LEU A 19 28.10 11.98 -90.12
CA LEU A 19 29.03 11.72 -89.02
C LEU A 19 28.67 12.46 -87.73
N LEU A 20 28.21 13.71 -87.83
CA LEU A 20 27.76 14.46 -86.66
C LEU A 20 26.51 13.85 -86.01
N GLU A 21 25.55 13.38 -86.81
CA GLU A 21 24.36 12.71 -86.29
C GLU A 21 24.72 11.41 -85.55
N ASP A 22 25.60 10.59 -86.10
CA ASP A 22 26.01 9.34 -85.45
C ASP A 22 26.76 9.60 -84.13
N GLN A 23 27.64 10.61 -84.10
CA GLN A 23 28.29 11.01 -82.84
C GLN A 23 27.30 11.53 -81.80
N ALA A 24 26.31 12.31 -82.20
CA ALA A 24 25.28 12.81 -81.29
C ALA A 24 24.46 11.65 -80.67
N HIS A 25 24.09 10.65 -81.47
CA HIS A 25 23.36 9.48 -80.98
C HIS A 25 24.22 8.60 -80.05
N ASN A 26 25.48 8.42 -80.37
CA ASN A 26 26.41 7.65 -79.55
C ASN A 26 26.73 8.35 -78.23
N ALA A 27 26.85 9.69 -78.24
CA ALA A 27 27.00 10.48 -77.03
C ALA A 27 25.75 10.39 -76.14
N ALA A 28 24.55 10.53 -76.73
CA ALA A 28 23.29 10.43 -75.99
C ALA A 28 23.11 9.05 -75.32
N ARG A 29 23.44 7.95 -76.02
CA ARG A 29 23.37 6.60 -75.43
C ARG A 29 24.34 6.41 -74.27
N LYS A 30 25.57 6.93 -74.39
CA LYS A 30 26.57 6.84 -73.30
C LYS A 30 26.13 7.64 -72.08
N ILE A 31 25.52 8.80 -72.28
CA ILE A 31 24.97 9.64 -71.21
C ILE A 31 23.77 8.95 -70.54
N ALA A 32 22.88 8.32 -71.31
CA ALA A 32 21.76 7.57 -70.76
C ALA A 32 22.25 6.37 -69.91
N ALA A 33 23.21 5.60 -70.43
CA ALA A 33 23.77 4.46 -69.71
C ALA A 33 24.53 4.87 -68.44
N SER A 34 25.25 6.00 -68.45
CA SER A 34 25.94 6.50 -67.25
C SER A 34 24.97 7.05 -66.21
N SER A 35 23.89 7.70 -66.64
CA SER A 35 22.83 8.15 -65.74
C SER A 35 22.17 6.98 -65.01
N GLU A 36 21.88 5.88 -65.71
CA GLU A 36 21.29 4.69 -65.11
C GLU A 36 22.24 3.99 -64.12
N ALA A 37 23.54 3.93 -64.44
CA ALA A 37 24.55 3.40 -63.54
C ALA A 37 24.71 4.26 -62.28
N LEU A 38 24.67 5.59 -62.41
CA LEU A 38 24.73 6.51 -61.28
C LEU A 38 23.49 6.40 -60.39
N LEU A 39 22.30 6.28 -60.97
CA LEU A 39 21.05 6.11 -60.21
C LEU A 39 21.08 4.83 -59.38
N ARG A 40 21.55 3.70 -59.95
CA ARG A 40 21.72 2.44 -59.19
C ARG A 40 22.77 2.56 -58.08
N GLY A 41 23.87 3.27 -58.36
CA GLY A 41 24.90 3.54 -57.35
C GLY A 41 24.38 4.38 -56.17
N VAL A 42 23.62 5.43 -56.46
CA VAL A 42 23.00 6.30 -55.45
C VAL A 42 21.93 5.54 -54.65
N GLU A 43 21.13 4.68 -55.27
CA GLU A 43 20.13 3.85 -54.57
C GLU A 43 20.80 2.89 -53.57
N TYR A 44 21.86 2.20 -53.98
CA TYR A 44 22.62 1.32 -53.10
C TYR A 44 23.31 2.09 -51.96
N GLN A 45 23.87 3.26 -52.26
CA GLN A 45 24.48 4.13 -51.27
C GLN A 45 23.44 4.69 -50.28
N ALA A 46 22.24 5.03 -50.76
CA ALA A 46 21.12 5.51 -49.95
C ALA A 46 20.62 4.42 -49.00
N GLN A 47 20.47 3.18 -49.47
CA GLN A 47 20.05 2.06 -48.62
C GLN A 47 21.07 1.77 -47.51
N SER A 48 22.36 1.71 -47.86
CA SER A 48 23.43 1.44 -46.88
C SER A 48 23.60 2.57 -45.86
N THR A 49 23.48 3.83 -46.28
CA THR A 49 23.53 4.98 -45.36
C THR A 49 22.30 5.05 -44.47
N MET A 50 21.11 4.71 -44.98
CA MET A 50 19.89 4.61 -44.16
C MET A 50 19.97 3.49 -43.12
N ALA A 51 20.50 2.31 -43.48
CA ALA A 51 20.71 1.21 -42.54
C ALA A 51 21.68 1.62 -41.42
N GLN A 52 22.82 2.22 -41.76
CA GLN A 52 23.78 2.72 -40.77
C GLN A 52 23.22 3.87 -39.92
N ALA A 53 22.40 4.75 -40.50
CA ALA A 53 21.75 5.83 -39.77
C ALA A 53 20.72 5.29 -38.77
N ALA A 54 19.94 4.27 -39.16
CA ALA A 54 19.00 3.59 -38.29
C ALA A 54 19.71 2.89 -37.12
N GLU A 55 20.81 2.18 -37.38
CA GLU A 55 21.63 1.56 -36.32
C GLU A 55 22.20 2.60 -35.36
N ARG A 56 22.74 3.72 -35.87
CA ARG A 56 23.25 4.81 -35.04
C ARG A 56 22.17 5.52 -34.23
N ALA A 57 20.94 5.58 -34.73
CA ALA A 57 19.81 6.16 -34.00
C ALA A 57 19.28 5.23 -32.90
N VAL A 58 19.31 3.91 -33.13
CA VAL A 58 18.79 2.91 -32.17
C VAL A 58 19.81 2.58 -31.08
N ALA A 59 21.11 2.58 -31.36
CA ALA A 59 22.17 2.31 -30.39
C ALA A 59 22.08 3.14 -29.08
N PRO A 60 21.92 4.48 -29.11
CA PRO A 60 21.80 5.26 -27.87
C PRO A 60 20.48 4.99 -27.13
N CYS A 61 19.42 4.59 -27.84
CA CYS A 61 18.13 4.26 -27.23
C CYS A 61 18.21 2.91 -26.49
N ALA A 62 18.90 1.93 -27.07
CA ALA A 62 19.18 0.64 -26.43
C ALA A 62 20.06 0.82 -25.18
N ASP A 63 21.09 1.67 -25.27
CA ASP A 63 21.98 1.97 -24.15
C ASP A 63 21.24 2.69 -23.00
N GLN A 64 20.37 3.65 -23.31
CA GLN A 64 19.52 4.30 -22.31
C GLN A 64 18.55 3.31 -21.64
N LEU A 65 17.94 2.41 -22.41
CA LEU A 65 17.04 1.39 -21.87
C LEU A 65 17.79 0.43 -20.95
N GLN A 66 19.02 0.06 -21.29
CA GLN A 66 19.87 -0.80 -20.48
C GLN A 66 20.25 -0.13 -19.15
N ARG A 67 20.65 1.15 -19.18
CA ARG A 67 20.92 1.92 -17.95
C ARG A 67 19.66 2.09 -17.09
N GLY A 68 18.50 2.31 -17.72
CA GLY A 68 17.21 2.35 -17.04
C GLY A 68 16.86 1.02 -16.36
N ALA A 69 17.07 -0.10 -17.06
CA ALA A 69 16.86 -1.43 -16.52
C ALA A 69 17.83 -1.75 -15.37
N GLU A 70 19.09 -1.31 -15.46
CA GLU A 70 20.10 -1.52 -14.43
C GLU A 70 19.78 -0.71 -13.16
N SER A 71 19.43 0.57 -13.31
CA SER A 71 18.99 1.39 -12.16
C SER A 71 17.71 0.86 -11.50
N ALA A 72 16.76 0.36 -12.29
CA ALA A 72 15.56 -0.29 -11.76
C ALA A 72 15.88 -1.60 -11.01
N ARG A 73 16.86 -2.39 -11.49
CA ARG A 73 17.33 -3.60 -10.78
C ARG A 73 17.98 -3.25 -9.45
N TRP A 74 18.86 -2.26 -9.43
CA TRP A 74 19.49 -1.78 -8.20
C TRP A 74 18.46 -1.29 -7.17
N ALA A 75 17.46 -0.52 -7.62
CA ALA A 75 16.37 -0.08 -6.75
C ALA A 75 15.54 -1.27 -6.24
N ALA A 76 15.22 -2.24 -7.11
CA ALA A 76 14.47 -3.43 -6.72
C ALA A 76 15.23 -4.30 -5.71
N ASP A 77 16.55 -4.44 -5.85
CA ASP A 77 17.37 -5.21 -4.91
C ASP A 77 17.52 -4.50 -3.57
N ALA A 78 17.68 -3.17 -3.56
CA ALA A 78 17.63 -2.38 -2.34
C ALA A 78 16.28 -2.51 -1.60
N LEU A 79 15.17 -2.50 -2.34
CA LEU A 79 13.83 -2.71 -1.76
C LEU A 79 13.63 -4.14 -1.25
N ARG A 80 14.18 -5.15 -1.91
CA ARG A 80 14.14 -6.54 -1.43
C ARG A 80 14.90 -6.70 -0.12
N GLU A 81 16.04 -6.07 0.00
CA GLU A 81 16.83 -6.09 1.23
C GLU A 81 16.11 -5.35 2.37
N GLN A 82 15.55 -4.17 2.10
CA GLN A 82 14.71 -3.47 3.07
C GLN A 82 13.48 -4.28 3.47
N ARG A 83 12.83 -4.99 2.53
CA ARG A 83 11.70 -5.88 2.85
C ARG A 83 12.12 -7.05 3.74
N ARG A 84 13.30 -7.64 3.54
CA ARG A 84 13.81 -8.69 4.44
C ARG A 84 13.99 -8.15 5.86
N VAL A 85 14.62 -6.98 6.00
CA VAL A 85 14.81 -6.32 7.29
C VAL A 85 13.46 -5.94 7.93
N LEU A 86 12.52 -5.40 7.16
CA LEU A 86 11.18 -5.05 7.66
C LEU A 86 10.33 -6.27 8.03
N SER A 87 10.47 -7.40 7.32
CA SER A 87 9.75 -8.63 7.63
C SER A 87 10.16 -9.20 9.00
N GLY A 88 11.44 -9.06 9.36
CA GLY A 88 11.91 -9.37 10.71
C GLY A 88 11.41 -8.38 11.78
N ALA A 89 11.31 -7.10 11.43
CA ALA A 89 10.80 -6.06 12.34
C ALA A 89 9.27 -6.14 12.57
N GLN A 90 8.49 -6.58 11.58
CA GLN A 90 7.04 -6.77 11.77
C GLN A 90 6.74 -7.92 12.73
N GLN A 91 7.53 -9.00 12.69
CA GLN A 91 7.38 -10.08 13.65
C GLN A 91 7.70 -9.64 15.08
N SER A 92 8.69 -8.75 15.27
CA SER A 92 9.03 -8.26 16.61
C SER A 92 7.95 -7.36 17.21
N LEU A 93 7.26 -6.54 16.40
CA LEU A 93 6.14 -5.71 16.85
C LEU A 93 4.93 -6.55 17.27
N VAL A 94 4.61 -7.59 16.51
CA VAL A 94 3.52 -8.53 16.87
C VAL A 94 3.88 -9.27 18.16
N TYR A 95 5.14 -9.69 18.32
CA TYR A 95 5.61 -10.36 19.54
C TYR A 95 5.58 -9.43 20.76
N LEU A 96 5.99 -8.16 20.62
CA LEU A 96 5.89 -7.16 21.69
C LEU A 96 4.44 -6.89 22.09
N GLY A 97 3.55 -6.75 21.10
CA GLY A 97 2.11 -6.58 21.33
C GLY A 97 1.52 -7.76 22.11
N LEU A 98 1.80 -8.99 21.66
CA LEU A 98 1.32 -10.20 22.32
C LEU A 98 1.89 -10.37 23.73
N ALA A 99 3.18 -10.05 23.93
CA ALA A 99 3.83 -10.11 25.24
C ALA A 99 3.22 -9.12 26.23
N SER A 100 3.00 -7.86 25.81
CA SER A 100 2.38 -6.84 26.67
C SER A 100 0.94 -7.19 27.07
N LEU A 101 0.14 -7.71 26.14
CA LEU A 101 -1.21 -8.21 26.42
C LEU A 101 -1.20 -9.40 27.37
N GLY A 102 -0.26 -10.33 27.19
CA GLY A 102 -0.07 -11.49 28.07
C GLY A 102 0.30 -11.07 29.49
N ILE A 103 1.27 -10.17 29.64
CA ILE A 103 1.70 -9.63 30.94
C ILE A 103 0.55 -8.89 31.61
N GLY A 104 -0.21 -8.07 30.86
CA GLY A 104 -1.38 -7.36 31.37
C GLY A 104 -2.48 -8.30 31.88
N CYS A 105 -2.79 -9.37 31.15
CA CYS A 105 -3.74 -10.39 31.59
C CYS A 105 -3.27 -11.11 32.85
N LEU A 106 -1.99 -11.50 32.91
CA LEU A 106 -1.42 -12.16 34.09
C LEU A 106 -1.47 -11.26 35.33
N LEU A 107 -1.13 -9.98 35.19
CA LEU A 107 -1.23 -9.01 36.28
C LEU A 107 -2.68 -8.80 36.74
N ALA A 108 -3.63 -8.71 35.81
CA ALA A 108 -5.05 -8.58 36.15
C ALA A 108 -5.58 -9.82 36.89
N LEU A 109 -5.21 -11.02 36.45
CA LEU A 109 -5.55 -12.28 37.12
C LEU A 109 -4.89 -12.39 38.49
N ALA A 110 -3.61 -12.03 38.61
CA ALA A 110 -2.92 -12.02 39.89
C ALA A 110 -3.55 -11.03 40.87
N ALA A 111 -3.90 -9.82 40.41
CA ALA A 111 -4.55 -8.80 41.23
C ALA A 111 -5.94 -9.23 41.71
N THR A 112 -6.74 -9.84 40.83
CA THR A 112 -8.08 -10.36 41.20
C THR A 112 -7.98 -11.52 42.19
N VAL A 113 -7.07 -12.47 41.97
CA VAL A 113 -6.85 -13.58 42.90
C VAL A 113 -6.35 -13.08 44.25
N TYR A 114 -5.43 -12.12 44.27
CA TYR A 114 -4.93 -11.52 45.50
C TYR A 114 -6.03 -10.81 46.27
N ARG A 115 -6.82 -9.95 45.60
CA ARG A 115 -7.97 -9.26 46.21
C ARG A 115 -9.02 -10.22 46.73
N VAL A 116 -9.30 -11.31 46.01
CA VAL A 116 -10.25 -12.33 46.45
C VAL A 116 -9.71 -13.10 47.66
N LYS A 117 -8.41 -13.39 47.73
CA LYS A 117 -7.81 -14.03 48.92
C LYS A 117 -7.85 -13.10 50.14
N THR A 118 -7.43 -11.85 50.00
CA THR A 118 -7.48 -10.89 51.12
C THR A 118 -8.91 -10.65 51.57
N ALA A 119 -9.85 -10.49 50.63
CA ALA A 119 -11.26 -10.38 50.95
C ALA A 119 -11.83 -11.66 51.58
N ARG A 120 -11.35 -12.85 51.19
CA ARG A 120 -11.75 -14.11 51.84
C ARG A 120 -11.16 -14.27 53.23
N GLU A 121 -9.95 -13.77 53.47
CA GLU A 121 -9.34 -13.78 54.81
C GLU A 121 -10.03 -12.78 55.75
N GLU A 122 -10.44 -11.61 55.23
CA GLU A 122 -11.27 -10.65 55.96
C GLU A 122 -12.71 -11.18 56.16
N VAL A 123 -13.34 -11.75 55.13
CA VAL A 123 -14.68 -12.36 55.23
C VAL A 123 -14.67 -13.64 56.08
N ALA A 124 -13.55 -14.37 56.17
CA ALA A 124 -13.41 -15.48 57.11
C ALA A 124 -13.40 -15.00 58.56
N ARG A 125 -12.91 -13.78 58.83
CA ARG A 125 -13.06 -13.13 60.15
C ARG A 125 -14.49 -12.64 60.41
N TYR A 126 -15.21 -12.18 59.38
CA TYR A 126 -16.63 -11.76 59.49
C TYR A 126 -17.65 -12.90 59.35
N ARG A 127 -17.25 -14.14 59.05
CA ARG A 127 -18.17 -15.31 59.05
C ARG A 127 -18.68 -15.67 60.44
N VAL A 128 -18.15 -15.05 61.50
CA VAL A 128 -18.74 -15.10 62.85
C VAL A 128 -19.95 -14.15 62.99
N GLU A 129 -20.08 -13.13 62.14
CA GLU A 129 -21.21 -12.16 62.16
C GLU A 129 -22.30 -12.45 61.11
N ALA A 130 -22.00 -13.21 60.05
CA ALA A 130 -22.97 -13.57 59.01
C ALA A 130 -24.02 -14.62 59.45
N SER A 131 -23.77 -15.38 60.52
CA SER A 131 -24.81 -16.20 61.18
C SER A 131 -25.77 -15.35 62.02
N LEU A 132 -25.38 -14.13 62.42
CA LEU A 132 -26.25 -13.21 63.16
C LEU A 132 -27.16 -12.41 62.22
N LEU A 133 -26.69 -12.06 61.01
CA LEU A 133 -27.50 -11.33 60.02
C LEU A 133 -28.62 -12.16 59.39
N ARG A 134 -28.57 -13.50 59.40
CA ARG A 134 -29.71 -14.33 58.98
C ARG A 134 -30.87 -14.32 59.97
N ALA A 135 -30.62 -14.04 61.25
CA ALA A 135 -31.69 -13.87 62.24
C ALA A 135 -32.37 -12.49 62.11
N VAL A 136 -31.63 -11.46 61.69
CA VAL A 136 -32.18 -10.10 61.53
C VAL A 136 -32.94 -9.93 60.20
N ASN A 137 -32.54 -10.63 59.14
CA ASN A 137 -33.22 -10.58 57.84
C ASN A 137 -34.60 -11.28 57.82
N GLN A 138 -35.05 -11.86 58.94
CA GLN A 138 -36.44 -12.32 59.12
C GLN A 138 -37.39 -11.20 59.56
N ALA A 139 -36.88 -10.02 59.91
CA ALA A 139 -37.70 -8.83 60.16
C ALA A 139 -37.73 -7.95 58.91
N ASP A 140 -38.76 -8.12 58.09
CA ASP A 140 -39.09 -7.35 56.89
C ASP A 140 -39.29 -5.85 57.25
N ILE A 141 -38.25 -5.02 57.07
CA ILE A 141 -38.30 -3.57 57.25
C ILE A 141 -38.21 -2.90 55.88
N GLN A 142 -39.25 -2.18 55.48
CA GLN A 142 -39.28 -1.38 54.25
C GLN A 142 -39.48 0.09 54.56
N VAL A 143 -38.94 0.97 53.71
CA VAL A 143 -39.07 2.42 53.84
C VAL A 143 -40.41 2.83 53.23
N CYS A 144 -41.36 3.27 54.04
CA CYS A 144 -42.64 3.80 53.56
C CYS A 144 -42.68 5.31 53.81
N GLY A 145 -42.75 6.11 52.74
CA GLY A 145 -42.95 7.57 52.84
C GLY A 145 -41.90 8.29 53.69
N GLY A 146 -40.63 7.88 53.60
CA GLY A 146 -39.50 8.51 54.31
C GLY A 146 -39.29 8.09 55.77
N ARG A 147 -40.02 7.07 56.28
CA ARG A 147 -39.80 6.48 57.61
C ARG A 147 -39.73 4.95 57.52
N LEU A 148 -38.97 4.31 58.42
CA LEU A 148 -38.80 2.86 58.49
C LEU A 148 -40.10 2.20 59.03
N CYS A 149 -40.66 1.24 58.29
CA CYS A 149 -41.84 0.48 58.69
C CYS A 149 -41.50 -1.01 58.79
N ALA A 150 -41.82 -1.63 59.92
CA ALA A 150 -41.64 -3.07 60.15
C ALA A 150 -43.00 -3.78 60.07
N ASN A 151 -43.02 -4.97 59.47
CA ASN A 151 -44.22 -5.82 59.43
C ASN A 151 -44.42 -6.54 60.77
N VAL A 152 -45.38 -6.09 61.59
CA VAL A 152 -45.70 -6.67 62.90
C VAL A 152 -46.94 -7.59 62.87
N GLY A 153 -47.31 -8.12 61.71
CA GLY A 153 -48.48 -8.99 61.55
C GLY A 153 -48.11 -10.47 61.47
N ASP A 154 -48.16 -11.17 62.59
CA ASP A 154 -48.16 -12.64 62.64
C ASP A 154 -49.58 -13.13 62.35
N GLN A 155 -49.95 -13.20 61.06
CA GLN A 155 -51.00 -14.05 60.44
C GLN A 155 -51.32 -13.51 59.03
N GLY A 156 -51.15 -14.37 58.02
CA GLY A 156 -51.32 -14.03 56.61
C GLY A 156 -52.72 -13.50 56.27
N LYS A 157 -52.74 -12.39 55.50
CA LYS A 157 -53.76 -11.93 54.51
C LYS A 157 -54.20 -10.47 54.58
N ARG A 158 -53.75 -9.63 55.52
CA ARG A 158 -53.92 -8.16 55.40
C ARG A 158 -52.71 -7.40 55.96
N LYS A 159 -51.85 -6.91 55.06
CA LYS A 159 -50.66 -6.11 55.40
C LYS A 159 -51.08 -4.81 56.09
N LYS A 160 -50.89 -4.72 57.41
CA LYS A 160 -51.04 -3.48 58.18
C LYS A 160 -49.65 -3.04 58.65
N TYR A 161 -49.03 -2.14 57.90
CA TYR A 161 -47.78 -1.50 58.32
C TYR A 161 -48.09 -0.40 59.33
N ARG A 162 -47.39 -0.40 60.47
CA ARG A 162 -47.47 0.69 61.47
C ARG A 162 -46.11 1.36 61.56
N ILE A 163 -46.13 2.68 61.73
CA ILE A 163 -44.91 3.46 61.94
C ILE A 163 -44.36 3.09 63.30
N VAL A 164 -43.09 2.71 63.35
CA VAL A 164 -42.39 2.43 64.61
C VAL A 164 -42.03 3.77 65.24
N GLU A 165 -42.65 4.12 66.36
CA GLU A 165 -42.18 5.24 67.17
C GLU A 165 -40.87 4.84 67.84
N SER A 166 -39.84 5.64 67.62
CA SER A 166 -38.60 5.58 68.40
C SER A 166 -38.96 5.78 69.86
N ARG A 167 -38.67 4.80 70.71
CA ARG A 167 -38.76 4.98 72.17
C ARG A 167 -37.61 5.90 72.60
N SER A 168 -37.80 7.20 72.43
CA SER A 168 -37.02 8.22 73.12
C SER A 168 -37.39 8.20 74.60
N GLY A 169 -36.81 7.27 75.35
CA GLY A 169 -36.75 7.36 76.80
C GLY A 169 -35.74 8.44 77.17
N THR A 170 -36.23 9.64 77.43
CA THR A 170 -35.46 10.78 77.95
C THR A 170 -35.13 10.61 79.43
N ALA A 171 -33.97 11.16 79.82
CA ALA A 171 -33.55 11.58 81.17
C ALA A 171 -33.15 10.44 82.14
N ASN A 172 -32.07 10.52 82.92
CA ASN A 172 -31.54 11.69 83.62
C ASN A 172 -30.05 11.51 84.00
N THR A 173 -29.37 12.64 84.15
CA THR A 173 -28.02 12.88 84.67
C THR A 173 -27.87 12.64 86.19
N GLY A 174 -26.80 11.97 86.63
CA GLY A 174 -25.99 12.35 87.82
C GLY A 174 -26.10 11.57 89.15
N ALA A 175 -24.92 11.21 89.70
CA ALA A 175 -24.53 10.90 91.09
C ALA A 175 -24.61 9.45 91.64
N LYS A 176 -23.43 8.81 91.76
CA LYS A 176 -22.71 8.70 93.04
C LYS A 176 -21.21 8.57 92.82
#